data_AF-A0A0Q8I274-F1
#
_entry.id   AF-A0A0Q8I274-F1
#
_cell.length_a   1.000
_cell.length_b   1.000
_cell.length_c   1.000
_cell.angle_alpha   90.00
_cell.angle_beta   90.00
_cell.angle_gamma   90.00
#
_symmetry.space_group_name_H-M   'P 1'
#
loop_
_entity.id
_entity.type
_entity.pdbx_description
1 polymer ?
#
loop_
_entity_poly.entity_id
_entity_poly.type
_entity_poly.pdbx_seq_one_letter_code
_entity_poly.pdbx_strand_id
1 'polypeptide(L)'
;MDANTSVAPPAPVCLLSPEQIAGPYFRNPKLIRRNISEGAEGVPLVLRLTIVDAMTGEPVPDALVDIWHCNARGAYSGWSKINPDVEVDTGDIGAVPRTDDDTYLRGGQFTDKSGIVRFTTIYPGFYAGRALHIHVAVRITAGNNYLQERHVAWVGQLYLPEVASRSVLGSRPYSGRTVPVLANDQDFIYTTMGGEKSTLSVHTLGRDSAEDGYFGQMTIGIDTFAVSTQIRPEDFDKYTV
;
A
#
# COMPACT_ATOMS: atom_id res chain seq x y z
N MET A 1 -23.96 3.59 -51.06
CA MET A 1 -23.59 2.39 -50.28
C MET A 1 -22.56 2.89 -49.31
N ASP A 2 -23.05 3.38 -48.18
CA ASP A 2 -22.22 4.14 -47.25
C ASP A 2 -21.64 3.12 -46.27
N ALA A 3 -20.34 2.88 -46.42
CA ALA A 3 -19.62 1.92 -45.63
C ALA A 3 -19.65 2.39 -44.17
N ASN A 4 -20.33 1.59 -43.36
CA ASN A 4 -20.44 1.71 -41.92
C ASN A 4 -19.05 1.50 -41.29
N THR A 5 -18.25 2.57 -41.17
CA THR A 5 -17.02 2.55 -40.38
C THR A 5 -17.40 2.44 -38.92
N SER A 6 -17.41 1.21 -38.41
CA SER A 6 -17.43 0.90 -36.99
C SER A 6 -16.22 1.56 -36.33
N VAL A 7 -16.45 2.69 -35.67
CA VAL A 7 -15.48 3.30 -34.77
C VAL A 7 -15.28 2.33 -33.60
N ALA A 8 -14.08 1.79 -33.46
CA ALA A 8 -13.73 1.01 -32.28
C ALA A 8 -13.99 1.87 -31.03
N PRO A 9 -14.62 1.33 -29.97
CA PRO A 9 -14.81 2.07 -28.75
C PRO A 9 -13.43 2.56 -28.27
N PRO A 10 -13.32 3.81 -27.77
CA PRO A 10 -12.07 4.29 -27.19
C PRO A 10 -11.63 3.28 -26.13
N ALA A 11 -10.35 2.93 -26.15
CA ALA A 11 -9.77 2.09 -25.10
C ALA A 11 -10.15 2.68 -23.73
N PRO A 12 -10.54 1.86 -22.74
CA PRO A 12 -10.86 2.37 -21.43
C PRO A 12 -9.64 3.11 -20.89
N VAL A 13 -9.75 4.43 -20.77
CA VAL A 13 -8.71 5.26 -20.16
C VAL A 13 -8.65 4.84 -18.70
N CYS A 14 -7.60 4.11 -18.31
CA CYS A 14 -7.36 3.84 -16.91
C CYS A 14 -6.86 5.13 -16.29
N LEU A 15 -7.62 5.72 -15.36
CA LEU A 15 -7.21 6.97 -14.73
C LEU A 15 -5.94 6.74 -13.91
N LEU A 16 -4.96 7.64 -14.06
CA LEU A 16 -3.78 7.69 -13.21
C LEU A 16 -4.22 7.74 -11.74
N SER A 17 -3.73 6.78 -10.95
CA SER A 17 -4.04 6.69 -9.53
C SER A 17 -3.34 7.83 -8.77
N PRO A 18 -4.00 8.47 -7.78
CA PRO A 18 -3.39 9.60 -7.09
C PRO A 18 -2.15 9.16 -6.30
N GLU A 19 -1.10 9.96 -6.35
CA GLU A 19 0.06 9.76 -5.47
C GLU A 19 -0.20 10.28 -4.06
N GLN A 20 0.41 9.64 -3.07
CA GLN A 20 0.32 10.01 -1.66
C GLN A 20 1.67 9.83 -0.96
N ILE A 21 1.83 10.44 0.21
CA ILE A 21 3.09 10.38 0.96
C ILE A 21 3.53 8.95 1.26
N ALA A 22 4.84 8.69 1.14
CA ALA A 22 5.47 7.47 1.61
C ALA A 22 5.43 7.34 3.15
N GLY A 23 5.37 8.49 3.84
CA GLY A 23 5.49 8.54 5.28
C GLY A 23 6.92 8.26 5.76
N PRO A 24 7.16 8.37 7.07
CA PRO A 24 8.51 8.33 7.63
C PRO A 24 9.06 6.89 7.72
N TYR A 25 8.22 5.88 7.53
CA TYR A 25 8.51 4.47 7.81
C TYR A 25 8.82 3.64 6.55
N PHE A 26 9.07 4.28 5.41
CA PHE A 26 9.59 3.59 4.23
C PHE A 26 11.00 3.04 4.52
N ARG A 27 11.23 1.80 4.08
CA ARG A 27 12.56 1.18 4.02
C ARG A 27 12.63 0.18 2.87
N ASN A 28 13.82 -0.06 2.35
CA ASN A 28 14.08 -0.99 1.25
C ASN A 28 14.92 -2.20 1.72
N PRO A 29 14.33 -3.14 2.48
CA PRO A 29 15.03 -4.34 2.94
C PRO A 29 15.25 -5.38 1.84
N LYS A 30 14.87 -5.09 0.59
CA LYS A 30 14.98 -6.00 -0.58
C LYS A 30 14.30 -7.35 -0.37
N LEU A 31 13.15 -7.37 0.31
CA LEU A 31 12.41 -8.58 0.65
C LEU A 31 11.47 -8.97 -0.49
N ILE A 32 11.73 -10.08 -1.19
CA ILE A 32 10.79 -10.61 -2.18
C ILE A 32 10.02 -11.78 -1.58
N ARG A 33 8.75 -11.56 -1.23
CA ARG A 33 7.93 -12.57 -0.55
C ARG A 33 6.43 -12.34 -0.66
N ARG A 34 5.69 -13.45 -0.63
CA ARG A 34 4.23 -13.45 -0.69
C ARG A 34 3.58 -13.21 0.67
N ASN A 35 3.98 -14.01 1.67
CA ASN A 35 3.53 -13.84 3.04
C ASN A 35 4.48 -12.89 3.75
N ILE A 36 3.96 -11.74 4.18
CA ILE A 36 4.74 -10.69 4.84
C ILE A 36 4.48 -10.65 6.35
N SER A 37 3.57 -11.48 6.88
CA SER A 37 3.14 -11.40 8.28
C SER A 37 4.27 -11.62 9.29
N GLU A 38 5.21 -12.52 8.98
CA GLU A 38 6.22 -13.01 9.94
C GLU A 38 5.63 -13.43 11.29
N GLY A 39 4.39 -13.94 11.29
CA GLY A 39 3.70 -14.34 12.53
C GLY A 39 3.12 -13.18 13.35
N ALA A 40 3.10 -11.95 12.81
CA ALA A 40 2.41 -10.83 13.44
C ALA A 40 0.93 -11.18 13.72
N GLU A 41 0.47 -10.89 14.93
CA GLU A 41 -0.91 -11.12 15.36
C GLU A 41 -1.86 -10.13 14.67
N GLY A 42 -2.97 -10.63 14.13
CA GLY A 42 -4.01 -9.83 13.51
C GLY A 42 -5.00 -10.67 12.69
N VAL A 43 -6.03 -10.01 12.18
CA VAL A 43 -7.03 -10.63 11.30
C VAL A 43 -6.40 -10.84 9.92
N PRO A 44 -6.45 -12.04 9.31
CA PRO A 44 -5.81 -12.28 8.02
C PRO A 44 -6.34 -11.37 6.89
N LEU A 45 -5.44 -10.96 5.99
CA LEU A 45 -5.77 -10.22 4.78
C LEU A 45 -4.99 -10.82 3.59
N VAL A 46 -5.73 -11.26 2.57
CA VAL A 46 -5.18 -11.58 1.24
C VAL A 46 -5.38 -10.36 0.36
N LEU A 47 -4.29 -9.73 -0.07
CA LEU A 47 -4.31 -8.52 -0.88
C LEU A 47 -3.92 -8.84 -2.32
N ARG A 48 -4.76 -8.46 -3.29
CA ARG A 48 -4.45 -8.53 -4.72
C ARG A 48 -4.40 -7.12 -5.32
N LEU A 49 -3.25 -6.74 -5.86
CA LEU A 49 -3.12 -5.49 -6.61
C LEU A 49 -2.90 -5.82 -8.08
N THR A 50 -3.60 -5.11 -8.96
CA THR A 50 -3.38 -5.16 -10.40
C THR A 50 -2.75 -3.84 -10.82
N ILE A 51 -1.57 -3.88 -11.42
CA ILE A 51 -0.87 -2.71 -11.93
C ILE A 51 -1.10 -2.63 -13.44
N VAL A 52 -1.57 -1.47 -13.90
CA VAL A 52 -1.80 -1.19 -15.32
C VAL A 52 -1.16 0.14 -15.69
N ASP A 53 -0.79 0.27 -16.95
CA ASP A 53 -0.33 1.53 -17.51
C ASP A 53 -1.55 2.45 -17.71
N ALA A 54 -1.49 3.65 -17.15
CA ALA A 54 -2.62 4.60 -17.16
C ALA A 54 -2.95 5.12 -18.57
N MET A 55 -1.98 5.12 -19.49
CA MET A 55 -2.15 5.64 -20.84
C MET A 55 -2.80 4.63 -21.77
N THR A 56 -2.48 3.34 -21.58
CA THR A 56 -2.89 2.25 -22.47
C THR A 56 -3.96 1.34 -21.86
N GLY A 57 -4.06 1.29 -20.54
CA GLY A 57 -4.89 0.34 -19.79
C GLY A 57 -4.33 -1.08 -19.77
N GLU A 58 -3.17 -1.32 -20.37
CA GLU A 58 -2.54 -2.64 -20.44
C GLU A 58 -1.85 -3.00 -19.10
N PRO A 59 -1.81 -4.29 -18.72
CA PRO A 59 -1.07 -4.71 -17.54
C PRO A 59 0.42 -4.39 -17.61
N VAL A 60 1.02 -4.02 -16.48
CA VAL A 60 2.48 -3.79 -16.36
C VAL A 60 3.13 -5.04 -15.74
N PRO A 61 3.74 -5.93 -16.53
CA PRO A 61 4.48 -7.08 -16.01
C PRO A 61 5.84 -6.67 -15.42
N ASP A 62 6.39 -7.51 -14.55
CA ASP A 62 7.73 -7.38 -13.98
C ASP A 62 8.02 -6.05 -13.25
N ALA A 63 6.97 -5.32 -12.87
CA ALA A 63 7.05 -4.19 -11.94
C ALA A 63 7.20 -4.71 -10.52
N LEU A 64 8.10 -4.13 -9.74
CA LEU A 64 8.29 -4.48 -8.35
C LEU A 64 7.36 -3.64 -7.48
N VAL A 65 6.41 -4.29 -6.82
CA VAL A 65 5.45 -3.67 -5.92
C VAL A 65 5.87 -3.94 -4.49
N ASP A 66 6.25 -2.92 -3.74
CA ASP A 66 6.52 -3.00 -2.32
C ASP A 66 5.32 -2.53 -1.51
N ILE A 67 5.02 -3.25 -0.42
CA ILE A 67 4.03 -2.82 0.56
C ILE A 67 4.62 -2.80 1.97
N TRP A 68 4.14 -1.86 2.78
CA TRP A 68 4.43 -1.81 4.21
C TRP A 68 3.24 -1.24 4.98
N HIS A 69 3.03 -1.75 6.19
CA HIS A 69 2.01 -1.22 7.09
C HIS A 69 2.34 -1.53 8.55
N CYS A 70 1.61 -0.88 9.47
CA CYS A 70 1.71 -1.17 10.88
C CYS A 70 1.02 -2.49 11.26
N ASN A 71 1.41 -3.06 12.39
CA ASN A 71 0.71 -4.20 12.98
C ASN A 71 -0.65 -3.82 13.58
N ALA A 72 -1.38 -4.78 14.14
CA ALA A 72 -2.70 -4.56 14.76
C ALA A 72 -2.68 -3.51 15.88
N ARG A 73 -1.52 -3.26 16.50
CA ARG A 73 -1.30 -2.28 17.58
C ARG A 73 -0.75 -0.94 17.09
N GLY A 74 -0.57 -0.75 15.77
CA GLY A 74 -0.09 0.51 15.19
C GLY A 74 1.43 0.66 15.10
N ALA A 75 2.21 -0.32 15.53
CA ALA A 75 3.67 -0.25 15.46
C ALA A 75 4.19 -0.72 14.09
N TYR A 76 5.23 -0.06 13.60
CA TYR A 76 5.94 -0.43 12.37
C TYR A 76 7.21 -1.22 12.71
N SER A 77 7.48 -2.27 11.94
CA SER A 77 8.75 -3.02 12.01
C SER A 77 9.92 -2.13 11.56
N GLY A 78 11.05 -2.15 12.28
CA GLY A 78 12.14 -1.18 12.15
C GLY A 78 12.01 0.03 13.08
N TRP A 79 10.84 0.22 13.71
CA TRP A 79 10.49 1.33 14.61
C TRP A 79 9.72 0.83 15.85
N SER A 80 10.02 -0.36 16.36
CA SER A 80 9.31 -0.99 17.49
C SER A 80 9.30 -0.17 18.78
N LYS A 81 10.26 0.75 18.97
CA LYS A 81 10.32 1.62 20.16
C LYS A 81 9.59 2.95 19.99
N ILE A 82 9.02 3.23 18.81
CA ILE A 82 8.20 4.42 18.58
C ILE A 82 6.79 4.16 19.11
N ASN A 83 6.29 5.07 19.95
CA ASN A 83 4.95 4.94 20.52
C ASN A 83 3.89 5.27 19.47
N PRO A 84 3.02 4.32 19.07
CA PRO A 84 2.00 4.56 18.04
C PRO A 84 0.84 5.47 18.51
N ASP A 85 0.75 5.77 19.81
CA ASP A 85 -0.24 6.70 20.39
C ASP A 85 0.19 8.17 20.30
N VAL A 86 1.41 8.46 19.86
CA VAL A 86 1.93 9.82 19.70
C VAL A 86 2.08 10.12 18.21
N GLU A 87 1.48 11.22 17.76
CA GLU A 87 1.68 11.68 16.39
C GLU A 87 3.15 12.03 16.15
N VAL A 88 3.66 11.58 15.01
CA VAL A 88 5.01 11.90 14.53
C VAL A 88 4.91 12.74 13.28
N ASP A 89 5.99 13.44 12.94
CA ASP A 89 6.10 14.06 11.62
C ASP A 89 5.98 12.99 10.53
N THR A 90 5.00 13.16 9.65
CA THR A 90 4.68 12.21 8.59
C THR A 90 5.27 12.60 7.24
N GLY A 91 5.88 13.79 7.11
CA GLY A 91 6.24 14.39 5.82
C GLY A 91 7.41 13.71 5.11
N ASP A 92 8.53 13.51 5.82
CA ASP A 92 9.79 13.12 5.18
C ASP A 92 10.24 11.70 5.52
N ILE A 93 10.68 10.96 4.50
CA ILE A 93 11.38 9.68 4.69
C ILE A 93 12.61 9.90 5.55
N GLY A 94 12.76 9.10 6.61
CA GLY A 94 13.89 9.20 7.52
C GLY A 94 13.81 10.33 8.55
N ALA A 95 12.69 11.05 8.64
CA ALA A 95 12.43 11.97 9.75
C ALA A 95 12.41 11.26 11.11
N VAL A 96 12.06 9.96 11.13
CA VAL A 96 12.04 9.14 12.34
C VAL A 96 13.18 8.12 12.30
N PRO A 97 14.14 8.15 13.25
CA PRO A 97 15.21 7.16 13.34
C PRO A 97 14.69 5.74 13.55
N ARG A 98 15.33 4.76 12.89
CA ARG A 98 15.05 3.34 13.13
C ARG A 98 15.48 2.92 14.53
N THR A 99 14.75 1.95 15.11
CA THR A 99 14.99 1.47 16.48
C THR A 99 15.44 0.01 16.55
N ASP A 100 15.30 -0.73 15.45
CA ASP A 100 15.58 -2.16 15.31
C ASP A 100 15.62 -2.59 13.81
N ASP A 101 15.82 -3.89 13.57
CA ASP A 101 15.91 -4.51 12.25
C ASP A 101 14.67 -5.30 11.82
N ASP A 102 13.62 -5.35 12.63
CA ASP A 102 12.43 -6.17 12.39
C ASP A 102 11.81 -5.87 11.02
N THR A 103 11.34 -6.88 10.31
CA THR A 103 10.83 -6.75 8.93
C THR A 103 9.38 -7.15 8.74
N TYR A 104 8.67 -7.57 9.78
CA TYR A 104 7.27 -7.98 9.68
C TYR A 104 6.42 -6.93 8.94
N LEU A 105 5.42 -7.39 8.20
CA LEU A 105 4.45 -6.58 7.46
C LEU A 105 5.07 -5.64 6.42
N ARG A 106 6.22 -6.07 5.86
CA ARG A 106 6.90 -5.45 4.71
C ARG A 106 7.19 -6.50 3.65
N GLY A 107 7.07 -6.16 2.38
CA GLY A 107 7.55 -7.06 1.33
C GLY A 107 7.25 -6.57 -0.08
N GLY A 108 8.05 -7.07 -1.00
CA GLY A 108 7.97 -6.81 -2.43
C GLY A 108 7.56 -8.06 -3.21
N GLN A 109 6.87 -7.86 -4.33
CA GLN A 109 6.63 -8.87 -5.34
C GLN A 109 6.69 -8.27 -6.73
N PHE A 110 7.17 -9.05 -7.68
CA PHE A 110 7.07 -8.71 -9.10
C PHE A 110 5.66 -9.03 -9.60
N THR A 111 5.08 -8.12 -10.39
CA THR A 111 3.82 -8.35 -11.08
C THR A 111 3.96 -9.48 -12.08
N ASP A 112 2.94 -10.34 -12.16
CA ASP A 112 2.87 -11.38 -13.20
C ASP A 112 2.53 -10.78 -14.58
N LYS A 113 2.38 -11.63 -15.61
CA LYS A 113 2.03 -11.22 -16.99
C LYS A 113 0.70 -10.48 -17.08
N SER A 114 -0.16 -10.58 -16.07
CA SER A 114 -1.43 -9.87 -15.97
C SER A 114 -1.33 -8.64 -15.08
N GLY A 115 -0.12 -8.20 -14.71
CA GLY A 115 0.12 -7.05 -13.86
C GLY A 115 -0.19 -7.30 -12.39
N ILE A 116 -0.34 -8.56 -11.96
CA ILE A 116 -0.90 -8.87 -10.63
C ILE A 116 0.20 -9.24 -9.63
N VAL A 117 0.11 -8.68 -8.42
CA VAL A 117 0.77 -9.17 -7.20
C VAL A 117 -0.26 -9.64 -6.17
N ARG A 118 0.13 -10.59 -5.31
CA ARG A 118 -0.76 -11.17 -4.30
C ARG A 118 -0.05 -11.34 -2.96
N PHE A 119 -0.36 -10.53 -1.96
CA PHE A 119 0.25 -10.64 -0.63
C PHE A 119 -0.67 -11.38 0.35
N THR A 120 -0.07 -12.09 1.30
CA THR A 120 -0.73 -12.58 2.50
C THR A 120 -0.17 -11.80 3.69
N THR A 121 -1.05 -11.10 4.39
CA THR A 121 -0.71 -10.23 5.52
C THR A 121 -1.83 -10.25 6.57
N ILE A 122 -1.81 -9.31 7.51
CA ILE A 122 -2.92 -9.01 8.40
C ILE A 122 -3.56 -7.67 8.02
N TYR A 123 -4.82 -7.48 8.40
CA TYR A 123 -5.48 -6.19 8.35
C TYR A 123 -4.67 -5.17 9.17
N PRO A 124 -4.34 -3.97 8.64
CA PRO A 124 -3.51 -3.03 9.39
C PRO A 124 -4.25 -2.50 10.63
N GLY A 125 -3.50 -2.18 11.67
CA GLY A 125 -4.01 -1.35 12.76
C GLY A 125 -4.08 0.13 12.36
N PHE A 126 -4.20 0.98 13.37
CA PHE A 126 -4.14 2.43 13.23
C PHE A 126 -2.99 2.99 14.06
N TYR A 127 -2.62 4.25 13.85
CA TYR A 127 -1.74 4.99 14.75
C TYR A 127 -2.25 6.43 14.86
N ALA A 128 -1.79 7.17 15.86
CA ALA A 128 -2.31 8.49 16.15
C ALA A 128 -2.32 9.38 14.90
N GLY A 129 -3.43 10.09 14.70
CA GLY A 129 -3.60 11.04 13.59
C GLY A 129 -3.89 10.42 12.23
N ARG A 130 -4.00 9.10 12.09
CA ARG A 130 -4.16 8.43 10.78
C ARG A 130 -5.26 7.38 10.74
N ALA A 131 -5.97 7.29 9.61
CA ALA A 131 -6.89 6.19 9.29
C ALA A 131 -6.12 4.90 9.00
N LEU A 132 -6.82 3.76 8.93
CA LEU A 132 -6.20 2.46 8.60
C LEU A 132 -5.74 2.48 7.13
N HIS A 133 -4.47 2.12 6.88
CA HIS A 133 -3.92 2.07 5.54
C HIS A 133 -2.76 1.09 5.37
N ILE A 134 -2.48 0.74 4.11
CA ILE A 134 -1.29 0.01 3.67
C ILE A 134 -0.56 0.89 2.67
N HIS A 135 0.72 1.17 2.87
CA HIS A 135 1.49 1.90 1.86
C HIS A 135 1.89 0.98 0.71
N VAL A 136 2.01 1.55 -0.48
CA VAL A 136 2.48 0.89 -1.70
C VAL A 136 3.50 1.78 -2.40
N ALA A 137 4.56 1.17 -2.93
CA ALA A 137 5.41 1.76 -3.95
C ALA A 137 5.48 0.81 -5.15
N VAL A 138 5.39 1.36 -6.37
CA VAL A 138 5.57 0.61 -7.61
C VAL A 138 6.85 1.07 -8.29
N ARG A 139 7.75 0.13 -8.53
CA ARG A 139 9.07 0.36 -9.13
C ARG A 139 9.16 -0.32 -10.48
N ILE A 140 9.65 0.41 -11.47
CA ILE A 140 9.85 -0.12 -12.82
C ILE A 140 11.29 -0.63 -12.91
N THR A 141 11.42 -1.95 -13.08
CA THR A 141 12.73 -2.64 -13.05
C THR A 141 13.22 -3.05 -14.45
N ALA A 142 12.52 -2.64 -15.51
CA ALA A 142 12.82 -3.04 -16.89
C ALA A 142 14.09 -2.37 -17.43
N GLY A 143 15.21 -3.09 -17.30
CA GLY A 143 16.55 -2.74 -17.78
C GLY A 143 17.62 -3.11 -16.75
N ASN A 144 18.74 -3.67 -17.18
CA ASN A 144 19.75 -4.31 -16.31
C ASN A 144 20.58 -3.35 -15.43
N ASN A 145 20.04 -2.22 -14.94
CA ASN A 145 20.81 -1.21 -14.21
C ASN A 145 20.34 -0.98 -12.77
N TYR A 146 21.29 -0.94 -11.84
CA TYR A 146 21.11 -0.62 -10.41
C TYR A 146 20.33 0.69 -10.14
N LEU A 147 20.40 1.68 -11.04
CA LEU A 147 19.63 2.92 -10.94
C LEU A 147 18.13 2.71 -11.12
N GLN A 148 17.72 1.65 -11.82
CA GLN A 148 16.31 1.35 -12.06
C GLN A 148 15.64 0.67 -10.85
N GLU A 149 16.39 -0.03 -9.99
CA GLU A 149 15.84 -0.45 -8.68
C GLU A 149 15.40 0.74 -7.82
N ARG A 150 15.95 1.94 -8.07
CA ARG A 150 15.60 3.20 -7.40
C ARG A 150 14.55 4.02 -8.16
N HIS A 151 14.12 3.58 -9.34
CA HIS A 151 13.04 4.21 -10.09
C HIS A 151 11.70 3.80 -9.47
N VAL A 152 11.18 4.66 -8.61
CA VAL A 152 9.82 4.56 -8.09
C VAL A 152 8.90 5.34 -9.03
N ALA A 153 8.02 4.65 -9.73
CA ALA A 153 7.09 5.26 -10.67
C ALA A 153 5.83 5.80 -9.99
N TRP A 154 5.46 5.21 -8.86
CA TRP A 154 4.26 5.60 -8.13
C TRP A 154 4.35 5.24 -6.66
N VAL A 155 3.85 6.11 -5.79
CA VAL A 155 3.70 5.86 -4.35
C VAL A 155 2.30 6.27 -3.91
N GLY A 156 1.68 5.43 -3.08
CA GLY A 156 0.37 5.75 -2.53
C GLY A 156 0.03 4.95 -1.28
N GLN A 157 -1.21 5.12 -0.82
CA GLN A 157 -1.74 4.45 0.36
C GLN A 157 -3.08 3.81 0.02
N LEU A 158 -3.24 2.56 0.41
CA LEU A 158 -4.45 1.79 0.24
C LEU A 158 -5.30 1.90 1.51
N TYR A 159 -6.45 2.54 1.41
CA TYR A 159 -7.36 2.69 2.54
C TYR A 159 -8.36 1.55 2.63
N LEU A 160 -8.92 1.40 3.83
CA LEU A 160 -9.80 0.29 4.17
C LEU A 160 -11.24 0.77 4.34
N PRO A 161 -12.25 0.05 3.83
CA PRO A 161 -13.64 0.48 3.93
C PRO A 161 -14.16 0.39 5.36
N GLU A 162 -14.86 1.44 5.79
CA GLU A 162 -15.32 1.63 7.18
C GLU A 162 -16.09 0.45 7.78
N VAL A 163 -16.92 -0.21 6.97
CA VAL A 163 -17.72 -1.36 7.43
C VAL A 163 -16.83 -2.53 7.85
N ALA A 164 -15.79 -2.84 7.06
CA ALA A 164 -14.84 -3.90 7.40
C ALA A 164 -13.93 -3.48 8.57
N SER A 165 -13.44 -2.23 8.55
CA SER A 165 -12.58 -1.68 9.60
C SER A 165 -13.25 -1.75 10.98
N ARG A 166 -14.54 -1.40 11.09
CA ARG A 166 -15.29 -1.48 12.36
C ARG A 166 -15.32 -2.89 12.95
N SER A 167 -15.51 -3.92 12.13
CA SER A 167 -15.48 -5.32 12.60
C SER A 167 -14.09 -5.72 13.09
N VAL A 168 -13.03 -5.36 12.35
CA VAL A 168 -11.64 -5.69 12.71
C VAL A 168 -11.22 -5.02 14.01
N LEU A 169 -11.50 -3.73 14.16
CA LEU A 169 -11.12 -2.94 15.34
C LEU A 169 -11.79 -3.42 16.63
N GLY A 170 -12.94 -4.09 16.54
CA GLY A 170 -13.60 -4.74 17.67
C GLY A 170 -12.94 -6.04 18.14
N SER A 171 -12.00 -6.60 17.37
CA SER A 171 -11.34 -7.86 17.70
C SER A 171 -10.16 -7.70 18.66
N ARG A 172 -9.84 -8.77 19.39
CA ARG A 172 -8.85 -8.76 20.48
C ARG A 172 -7.49 -8.16 20.09
N PRO A 173 -6.85 -8.51 18.95
CA PRO A 173 -5.53 -7.98 18.59
C PRO A 173 -5.49 -6.46 18.40
N TYR A 174 -6.63 -5.84 18.09
CA TYR A 174 -6.75 -4.41 17.77
C TYR A 174 -7.30 -3.59 18.94
N SER A 175 -7.89 -4.25 19.94
CA SER A 175 -8.53 -3.63 21.11
C SER A 175 -7.56 -3.15 22.19
N GLY A 176 -7.94 -2.15 22.99
CA GLY A 176 -7.20 -1.77 24.20
C GLY A 176 -6.17 -0.65 24.03
N ARG A 177 -6.28 0.18 22.99
CA ARG A 177 -5.64 1.49 22.91
C ARG A 177 -6.68 2.58 23.15
N THR A 178 -6.27 3.70 23.74
CA THR A 178 -7.18 4.80 24.12
C THR A 178 -7.14 5.99 23.16
N VAL A 179 -6.17 6.03 22.24
CA VAL A 179 -6.10 7.07 21.22
C VAL A 179 -7.27 6.90 20.23
N PRO A 180 -7.94 7.98 19.79
CA PRO A 180 -9.05 7.88 18.85
C PRO A 180 -8.63 7.25 17.51
N VAL A 181 -9.48 6.38 16.99
CA VAL A 181 -9.38 5.93 15.59
C VAL A 181 -10.00 7.00 14.70
N LEU A 182 -9.31 7.39 13.63
CA LEU A 182 -9.89 8.26 12.61
C LEU A 182 -10.59 7.43 11.54
N ALA A 183 -11.80 7.86 11.16
CA ALA A 183 -12.42 7.42 9.92
C ALA A 183 -11.62 7.97 8.73
N ASN A 184 -11.77 7.36 7.55
CA ASN A 184 -11.10 7.78 6.33
C ASN A 184 -11.36 9.27 6.03
N ASP A 185 -12.61 9.74 6.15
CA ASP A 185 -12.98 11.14 5.89
C ASP A 185 -12.49 12.15 6.96
N GLN A 186 -11.87 11.65 8.03
CA GLN A 186 -11.21 12.45 9.06
C GLN A 186 -9.68 12.48 8.92
N ASP A 187 -9.11 11.59 8.10
CA ASP A 187 -7.67 11.56 7.82
C ASP A 187 -7.31 12.65 6.79
N PHE A 188 -6.33 13.48 7.15
CA PHE A 188 -5.90 14.60 6.32
C PHE A 188 -5.31 14.13 4.97
N ILE A 189 -4.52 13.05 4.97
CA ILE A 189 -3.91 12.50 3.76
C ILE A 189 -4.99 11.87 2.87
N TYR A 190 -5.98 11.20 3.46
CA TYR A 190 -7.12 10.66 2.71
C TYR A 190 -7.90 11.76 2.00
N THR A 191 -8.27 12.81 2.72
CA THR A 191 -9.14 13.89 2.21
C THR A 191 -8.44 14.81 1.22
N THR A 192 -7.12 15.02 1.36
CA THR A 192 -6.38 15.97 0.51
C THR A 192 -5.62 15.33 -0.64
N MET A 193 -5.30 14.04 -0.56
CA MET A 193 -4.50 13.33 -1.58
C MET A 193 -5.28 12.22 -2.31
N GLY A 194 -6.61 12.33 -2.38
CA GLY A 194 -7.44 11.46 -3.21
C GLY A 194 -7.64 10.04 -2.66
N GLY A 195 -7.67 9.86 -1.33
CA GLY A 195 -7.78 8.56 -0.68
C GLY A 195 -9.05 7.77 -1.02
N GLU A 196 -10.13 8.45 -1.42
CA GLU A 196 -11.36 7.81 -1.93
C GLU A 196 -11.07 6.95 -3.16
N LYS A 197 -10.17 7.41 -4.05
CA LYS A 197 -9.75 6.67 -5.25
C LYS A 197 -8.73 5.58 -4.96
N SER A 198 -8.20 5.49 -3.74
CA SER A 198 -7.29 4.44 -3.29
C SER A 198 -7.85 3.58 -2.15
N THR A 199 -9.18 3.56 -2.00
CA THR A 199 -9.86 2.67 -1.06
C THR A 199 -10.06 1.28 -1.67
N LEU A 200 -9.64 0.24 -0.94
CA LEU A 200 -9.76 -1.15 -1.38
C LEU A 200 -11.23 -1.60 -1.48
N SER A 201 -11.51 -2.43 -2.49
CA SER A 201 -12.68 -3.31 -2.44
C SER A 201 -12.36 -4.51 -1.55
N VAL A 202 -13.13 -4.71 -0.49
CA VAL A 202 -12.89 -5.75 0.51
C VAL A 202 -14.10 -6.66 0.67
N HIS A 203 -13.85 -7.96 0.73
CA HIS A 203 -14.86 -9.00 1.01
C HIS A 203 -14.33 -9.98 2.06
N THR A 204 -15.20 -10.62 2.84
CA THR A 204 -14.80 -11.67 3.78
C THR A 204 -14.31 -12.92 3.02
N LEU A 205 -13.31 -13.61 3.54
CA LEU A 205 -12.84 -14.90 2.98
C LEU A 205 -13.81 -16.04 3.31
N GLY A 206 -14.31 -16.06 4.53
CA GLY A 206 -15.40 -16.93 4.96
C GLY A 206 -16.76 -16.35 4.59
N ARG A 207 -17.76 -17.22 4.38
CA ARG A 207 -19.12 -16.77 4.05
C ARG A 207 -19.74 -15.89 5.15
N ASP A 208 -19.39 -16.13 6.42
CA ASP A 208 -20.09 -15.50 7.56
C ASP A 208 -19.18 -15.15 8.77
N SER A 209 -17.85 -15.14 8.61
CA SER A 209 -16.94 -14.79 9.71
C SER A 209 -15.87 -13.79 9.30
N ALA A 210 -15.81 -12.67 10.03
CA ALA A 210 -14.71 -11.70 9.95
C ALA A 210 -13.39 -12.26 10.51
N GLU A 211 -13.45 -13.32 11.33
CA GLU A 211 -12.26 -13.96 11.93
C GLU A 211 -11.46 -14.77 10.90
N ASP A 212 -12.13 -15.28 9.86
CA ASP A 212 -11.49 -15.99 8.73
C ASP A 212 -10.65 -15.06 7.85
N GLY A 213 -10.79 -13.75 8.06
CA GLY A 213 -10.06 -12.70 7.36
C GLY A 213 -10.76 -12.19 6.11
N TYR A 214 -10.01 -11.38 5.36
CA TYR A 214 -10.52 -10.59 4.25
C TYR A 214 -9.73 -10.79 2.97
N PHE A 215 -10.41 -10.65 1.84
CA PHE A 215 -9.81 -10.47 0.52
C PHE A 215 -9.95 -9.01 0.12
N GLY A 216 -8.82 -8.32 -0.03
CA GLY A 216 -8.75 -6.95 -0.53
C GLY A 216 -8.24 -6.89 -1.96
N GLN A 217 -8.82 -6.03 -2.79
CA GLN A 217 -8.35 -5.82 -4.16
C GLN A 217 -8.44 -4.36 -4.62
N MET A 218 -7.52 -3.99 -5.50
CA MET A 218 -7.54 -2.71 -6.22
C MET A 218 -6.74 -2.81 -7.53
N THR A 219 -7.14 -2.03 -8.53
CA THR A 219 -6.34 -1.75 -9.72
C THR A 219 -5.67 -0.38 -9.56
N ILE A 220 -4.36 -0.31 -9.81
CA ILE A 220 -3.55 0.91 -9.73
C ILE A 220 -3.06 1.22 -11.13
N GLY A 221 -3.51 2.35 -11.67
CA GLY A 221 -3.03 2.91 -12.92
C GLY A 221 -1.81 3.80 -12.67
N ILE A 222 -0.68 3.48 -13.31
CA ILE A 222 0.58 4.23 -13.17
C ILE A 222 1.06 4.78 -14.51
N ASP A 223 1.86 5.83 -14.47
CA ASP A 223 2.71 6.21 -15.60
C ASP A 223 4.07 5.53 -15.42
N THR A 224 4.42 4.58 -16.31
CA THR A 224 5.67 3.81 -16.20
C THR A 224 6.93 4.65 -16.42
N PHE A 225 6.80 5.86 -16.96
CA PHE A 225 7.90 6.80 -17.18
C PHE A 225 8.00 7.88 -16.11
N ALA A 226 6.97 8.02 -15.26
CA ALA A 226 6.99 8.98 -14.16
C ALA A 226 8.04 8.60 -13.12
N VAL A 227 8.55 9.62 -12.42
CA VAL A 227 9.37 9.43 -11.22
C VAL A 227 8.61 10.08 -10.07
N SER A 228 8.23 9.27 -9.09
CA SER A 228 7.52 9.73 -7.90
C SER A 228 8.35 10.76 -7.16
N THR A 229 7.68 11.79 -6.65
CA THR A 229 8.29 12.77 -5.74
C THR A 229 8.27 12.31 -4.28
N GLN A 230 7.57 11.22 -3.98
CA GLN A 230 7.30 10.76 -2.61
C GLN A 230 8.35 9.78 -2.10
N ILE A 231 9.03 9.07 -3.00
CA ILE A 231 10.27 8.32 -2.72
C ILE A 231 11.25 8.65 -3.84
N ARG A 232 12.30 9.40 -3.52
CA ARG A 232 13.28 9.86 -4.49
C ARG A 232 14.52 8.96 -4.49
N PRO A 233 15.32 8.92 -5.57
CA PRO A 233 16.52 8.10 -5.63
C PRO A 233 17.52 8.34 -4.49
N GLU A 234 17.62 9.57 -3.97
CA GLU A 234 18.46 9.93 -2.81
C GLU A 234 17.94 9.39 -1.48
N ASP A 235 16.64 9.08 -1.36
CA ASP A 235 16.07 8.53 -0.13
C ASP A 235 16.63 7.12 0.15
N PHE A 236 17.03 6.38 -0.89
CA PHE A 236 17.67 5.07 -0.78
C PHE A 236 19.06 5.11 -0.13
N ASP A 237 19.67 6.28 -0.01
CA ASP A 237 20.97 6.45 0.65
C ASP A 237 20.83 6.85 2.13
N LYS A 238 19.60 7.09 2.61
CA LYS A 238 19.33 7.37 4.03
C LYS A 238 19.49 6.09 4.85
N TYR A 239 20.14 6.17 6.01
CA TYR A 239 20.34 5.01 6.90
C TYR A 239 19.03 4.36 7.40
N THR A 240 17.92 5.10 7.34
CA THR A 240 16.58 4.60 7.72
C THR A 240 15.93 3.75 6.62
N VAL A 241 16.46 3.79 5.39
CA VAL A 241 15.92 3.08 4.22
C VAL A 241 16.73 1.83 3.93
#